data_AF-A0AAE0E766-F1
#
_entry.id   AF-A0AAE0E766-F1
#
_cell.length_a   1.000
_cell.length_b   1.000
_cell.length_c   1.000
_cell.angle_alpha   90.00
_cell.angle_beta   90.00
_cell.angle_gamma   90.00
#
_symmetry.space_group_name_H-M   'P 1'
#
loop_
_entity.id
_entity.type
_entity.pdbx_description
1 polymer ?
#
loop_
_entity_poly.entity_id
_entity_poly.type
_entity_poly.pdbx_seq_one_letter_code
_entity_poly.pdbx_strand_id
1 'polypeptide(L)'
;MNLDGYIMEFCLTQVEELKAAEKQGMRKGLKFGLLDTTEIMLLRPDGHPNNYGHSLHQNMTVSDCVHWCLPGPIDTWNEFLLHTMLKNEKDDVNT
;
A
#
# COMPACT_ATOMS: atom_id res chain seq x y z
N MET A 1 -17.61 -2.53 1.71
CA MET A 1 -17.09 -2.22 3.06
C MET A 1 -17.30 -0.74 3.32
N ASN A 2 -17.55 -0.34 4.58
CA ASN A 2 -17.67 1.07 4.92
C ASN A 2 -16.30 1.59 5.36
N LEU A 3 -15.75 2.54 4.61
CA LEU A 3 -14.60 3.32 5.05
C LEU A 3 -15.18 4.48 5.88
N ASP A 4 -15.48 4.24 7.14
CA ASP A 4 -16.07 5.24 8.03
C ASP A 4 -15.06 5.77 9.06
N GLY A 5 -15.28 7.03 9.46
CA GLY A 5 -14.47 7.72 10.46
C GLY A 5 -13.00 7.89 10.04
N TYR A 6 -12.11 7.45 10.93
CA TYR A 6 -10.67 7.69 10.86
C TYR A 6 -10.01 7.10 9.60
N ILE A 7 -10.45 5.92 9.13
CA ILE A 7 -9.81 5.28 7.96
C ILE A 7 -9.99 6.15 6.72
N MET A 8 -11.20 6.70 6.51
CA MET A 8 -11.47 7.60 5.40
C MET A 8 -10.66 8.89 5.50
N GLU A 9 -10.54 9.46 6.70
CA GLU A 9 -9.71 10.64 6.95
C GLU A 9 -8.25 10.39 6.52
N PHE A 10 -7.67 9.25 6.92
CA PHE A 10 -6.31 8.89 6.54
C PHE A 10 -6.14 8.71 5.04
N CYS A 11 -7.06 8.01 4.38
CA CYS A 11 -7.01 7.83 2.93
C CYS A 11 -7.10 9.18 2.20
N LEU A 12 -7.97 10.09 2.66
CA LEU A 12 -8.12 11.42 2.08
C LEU A 12 -6.85 12.25 2.26
N THR A 13 -6.24 12.25 3.44
CA THR A 13 -4.96 12.93 3.69
C THR A 13 -3.87 12.40 2.77
N GLN A 14 -3.76 11.07 2.58
CA GLN A 14 -2.78 10.49 1.65
C GLN A 14 -2.99 10.96 0.20
N VAL A 15 -4.24 11.07 -0.25
CA VAL A 15 -4.58 11.58 -1.60
C VAL A 15 -4.26 13.07 -1.73
N GLU A 16 -4.48 13.87 -0.70
CA GLU A 16 -4.13 15.30 -0.68
C GLU A 16 -2.61 15.50 -0.80
N GLU A 17 -1.82 14.73 -0.04
CA GLU A 17 -0.36 14.77 -0.10
C GLU A 17 0.17 14.32 -1.47
N LEU A 18 -0.43 13.30 -2.07
CA LEU A 18 -0.09 12.88 -3.44
C LEU A 18 -0.33 14.01 -4.45
N LYS A 19 -1.49 14.68 -4.40
CA LYS A 19 -1.79 15.81 -5.30
C LYS A 19 -0.80 16.95 -5.12
N ALA A 20 -0.39 17.22 -3.89
CA ALA A 20 0.65 18.21 -3.60
C ALA A 20 2.00 17.79 -4.21
N ALA A 21 2.37 16.51 -4.08
CA ALA A 21 3.58 15.94 -4.67
C ALA A 21 3.55 15.97 -6.20
N GLU A 22 2.42 15.62 -6.84
CA GLU A 22 2.22 15.70 -8.30
C GLU A 22 2.43 17.13 -8.81
N LYS A 23 1.81 18.12 -8.17
CA LYS A 23 1.95 19.53 -8.55
C LYS A 23 3.41 20.02 -8.46
N GLN A 24 4.14 19.59 -7.44
CA GLN A 24 5.56 19.93 -7.28
C GLN A 24 6.45 19.15 -8.25
N GLY A 25 6.12 17.89 -8.48
CA GLY A 25 6.83 16.94 -9.34
C GLY A 25 6.76 17.30 -10.81
N MET A 26 5.59 17.71 -11.28
CA MET A 26 5.37 18.12 -12.68
C MET A 26 6.31 19.25 -13.10
N ARG A 27 6.60 20.20 -12.19
CA ARG A 27 7.56 21.29 -12.42
C ARG A 27 9.01 20.81 -12.58
N LYS A 28 9.31 19.59 -12.16
CA LYS A 28 10.61 18.94 -12.22
C LYS A 28 10.67 17.80 -13.25
N GLY A 29 9.60 17.59 -14.04
CA GLY A 29 9.50 16.47 -14.97
C GLY A 29 9.33 15.10 -14.31
N LEU A 30 8.87 15.07 -13.04
CA LEU A 30 8.60 13.82 -12.32
C LEU A 30 7.11 13.45 -12.45
N LYS A 31 6.85 12.14 -12.58
CA LYS A 31 5.51 11.55 -12.56
C LYS A 31 5.31 10.78 -11.26
N PHE A 32 4.21 11.05 -10.58
CA PHE A 32 3.79 10.32 -9.39
C PHE A 32 2.57 9.46 -9.74
N GLY A 33 2.35 8.39 -8.98
CA GLY A 33 1.21 7.51 -9.15
C GLY A 33 0.84 6.89 -7.81
N LEU A 34 -0.42 6.47 -7.69
CA LEU A 34 -0.96 5.81 -6.51
C LEU A 34 -1.21 4.33 -6.80
N LEU A 35 -0.65 3.45 -5.98
CA LEU A 35 -1.06 2.06 -5.91
C LEU A 35 -2.00 1.91 -4.72
N ASP A 36 -3.31 2.03 -4.96
CA ASP A 36 -4.30 1.86 -3.89
C ASP A 36 -4.52 0.38 -3.60
N THR A 37 -4.02 -0.07 -2.45
CA THR A 37 -4.14 -1.45 -1.97
C THR A 37 -5.12 -1.58 -0.80
N THR A 38 -5.81 -0.51 -0.42
CA THR A 38 -6.60 -0.43 0.82
C THR A 38 -7.69 -1.50 0.86
N GLU A 39 -8.53 -1.56 -0.18
CA GLU A 39 -9.66 -2.47 -0.23
C GLU A 39 -9.21 -3.94 -0.31
N ILE A 40 -8.21 -4.23 -1.14
CA ILE A 40 -7.71 -5.60 -1.30
C ILE A 40 -7.06 -6.12 -0.02
N MET A 41 -6.48 -5.26 0.81
CA MET A 41 -5.83 -5.66 2.06
C MET A 41 -6.79 -5.79 3.22
N LEU A 42 -7.86 -5.00 3.23
CA LEU A 42 -8.98 -5.20 4.17
C LEU A 42 -9.60 -6.59 4.03
N LEU A 43 -9.53 -7.19 2.83
CA LEU A 43 -10.00 -8.55 2.57
C LEU A 43 -9.03 -9.65 3.05
N ARG A 44 -7.83 -9.30 3.55
CA ARG A 44 -6.75 -10.25 3.85
C ARG A 44 -6.31 -10.30 5.31
N PRO A 45 -7.21 -10.28 6.33
CA PRO A 45 -6.77 -10.39 7.73
C PRO A 45 -6.05 -11.71 8.02
N ASP A 46 -6.20 -12.73 7.17
CA ASP A 46 -5.49 -14.02 7.23
C ASP A 46 -3.97 -13.90 6.98
N GLY A 47 -3.51 -12.80 6.37
CA GLY A 47 -2.12 -12.62 6.02
C GLY A 47 -1.22 -12.12 7.16
N HIS A 48 -1.77 -11.87 8.35
CA HIS A 48 -1.02 -11.36 9.48
C HIS A 48 -0.31 -12.48 10.27
N PRO A 49 0.89 -12.22 10.81
CA PRO A 49 1.64 -13.21 11.60
C PRO A 49 1.01 -13.49 12.97
N ASN A 50 0.09 -12.65 13.45
CA ASN A 50 -0.58 -12.82 14.74
C ASN A 50 0.46 -13.04 15.87
N ASN A 51 0.40 -14.15 16.60
CA ASN A 51 1.33 -14.46 17.70
C ASN A 51 2.67 -15.03 17.24
N TYR A 52 2.85 -15.25 15.94
CA TYR A 52 4.08 -15.78 15.34
C TYR A 52 5.02 -14.67 14.86
N GLY A 53 4.65 -13.40 15.07
CA GLY A 53 5.49 -12.24 14.79
C GLY A 53 6.64 -12.08 15.79
N HIS A 54 7.65 -11.30 15.40
CA HIS A 54 8.81 -11.05 16.27
C HIS A 54 8.46 -10.00 17.34
N SER A 55 8.18 -10.43 18.57
CA SER A 55 7.99 -9.52 19.70
C SER A 55 9.34 -8.97 20.18
N LEU A 56 9.40 -7.66 20.47
CA LEU A 56 10.55 -7.03 21.13
C LEU A 56 10.71 -7.50 22.60
N HIS A 57 9.63 -8.04 23.19
CA HIS A 57 9.62 -8.53 24.56
C HIS A 57 9.31 -10.02 24.57
N GLN A 58 10.33 -10.85 24.83
CA GLN A 58 10.25 -12.32 24.80
C GLN A 58 9.14 -12.91 25.71
N ASN A 59 8.68 -12.15 26.71
CA ASN A 59 7.67 -12.59 27.67
C ASN A 59 6.24 -12.11 27.34
N MET A 60 6.02 -11.48 26.18
CA MET A 60 4.70 -11.00 25.75
C MET A 60 4.40 -11.46 24.33
N THR A 61 3.37 -12.30 24.21
CA THR A 61 2.71 -12.60 22.94
C THR A 61 1.66 -11.51 22.68
N VAL A 62 2.06 -10.50 21.92
CA VAL A 62 1.13 -9.51 21.36
C VAL A 62 0.82 -9.93 19.93
N SER A 63 -0.46 -10.02 19.59
CA SER A 63 -0.89 -10.30 18.22
C SER A 63 -0.48 -9.15 17.30
N ASP A 64 0.38 -9.45 16.33
CA ASP A 64 0.77 -8.49 15.32
C ASP A 64 -0.26 -8.48 14.19
N CYS A 65 -1.03 -7.38 14.14
CA CYS A 65 -2.07 -7.10 13.14
C CYS A 65 -1.65 -6.01 12.16
N VAL A 66 -0.36 -5.63 12.12
CA VAL A 66 0.15 -4.53 11.29
C VAL A 66 1.05 -5.06 10.19
N HIS A 67 1.89 -6.06 10.51
CA HIS A 67 2.79 -6.68 9.54
C HIS A 67 2.15 -7.85 8.82
N TRP A 68 2.82 -8.33 7.77
CA TRP A 68 2.34 -9.39 6.89
C TRP A 68 3.32 -10.56 6.87
N CYS A 69 2.80 -11.78 6.83
CA CYS A 69 3.59 -12.97 6.57
C CYS A 69 4.17 -12.98 5.14
N LEU A 70 5.27 -13.71 4.97
CA LEU A 70 5.84 -14.03 3.67
C LEU A 70 6.02 -15.57 3.53
N PRO A 71 5.57 -16.18 2.41
CA PRO A 71 4.78 -15.57 1.33
C PRO A 71 3.39 -15.12 1.82
N GLY A 72 2.79 -14.10 1.20
CA GLY A 72 1.55 -13.49 1.71
C GLY A 72 0.97 -12.35 0.85
N PRO A 73 -0.01 -11.59 1.38
CA PRO A 73 -0.73 -10.56 0.62
C PRO A 73 0.15 -9.45 0.02
N ILE A 74 1.32 -9.21 0.61
CA ILE A 74 2.32 -8.26 0.08
C ILE A 74 2.87 -8.69 -1.28
N ASP A 75 2.90 -9.99 -1.57
CA ASP A 75 3.33 -10.48 -2.89
C ASP A 75 2.40 -9.96 -3.99
N THR A 76 1.10 -9.83 -3.70
CA THR A 76 0.11 -9.22 -4.62
C THR A 76 0.38 -7.74 -4.87
N TRP A 77 0.91 -6.99 -3.89
CA TRP A 77 1.31 -5.59 -4.12
C TRP A 77 2.44 -5.51 -5.14
N ASN A 78 3.43 -6.40 -5.01
CA ASN A 78 4.56 -6.47 -5.92
C ASN A 78 4.12 -6.82 -7.33
N GLU A 79 3.16 -7.74 -7.48
CA GLU A 79 2.56 -8.08 -8.78
C GLU A 79 1.85 -6.87 -9.42
N PHE A 80 1.04 -6.12 -8.67
CA PHE A 80 0.38 -4.92 -9.18
C PHE A 80 1.35 -3.79 -9.52
N LEU A 81 2.39 -3.60 -8.70
CA LEU A 81 3.45 -2.64 -8.96
C LEU A 81 4.17 -2.98 -10.27
N LEU A 82 4.59 -4.24 -10.43
CA LEU A 82 5.25 -4.71 -11.64
C LEU A 82 4.36 -4.52 -12.87
N HIS A 83 3.08 -4.91 -12.78
CA HIS A 83 2.13 -4.72 -13.87
C HIS A 83 1.98 -3.23 -14.23
N THR A 84 1.91 -2.34 -13.24
CA THR A 84 1.79 -0.90 -13.44
C THR A 84 3.02 -0.32 -14.12
N MET A 85 4.23 -0.73 -13.71
CA MET A 85 5.48 -0.32 -14.35
C MET A 85 5.55 -0.76 -15.81
N LEU A 86 5.26 -2.03 -16.09
CA LEU A 86 5.26 -2.58 -17.45
C LEU A 86 4.22 -1.92 -18.36
N LYS A 87 3.06 -1.55 -17.80
CA LYS A 87 2.03 -0.80 -18.54
C LYS A 87 2.52 0.61 -18.88
N ASN A 88 3.07 1.32 -17.90
CA ASN A 88 3.57 2.69 -18.10
C ASN A 88 4.72 2.73 -19.13
N GLU A 89 5.64 1.76 -19.11
CA GLU A 89 6.69 1.65 -20.13
C GLU A 89 6.12 1.50 -21.54
N LYS A 90 5.05 0.71 -21.72
CA LYS A 90 4.39 0.57 -23.02
C LYS A 90 3.70 1.86 -23.45
N ASP A 91 3.05 2.56 -22.53
CA ASP A 91 2.36 3.83 -22.82
C ASP A 91 3.37 4.91 -23.22
N ASP A 92 4.54 4.96 -22.58
CA ASP A 92 5.63 5.89 -22.89
C ASP A 92 6.32 5.57 -24.23
N VAL A 93 6.38 4.30 -24.65
CA VAL A 93 6.91 3.89 -25.97
C VAL A 93 5.93 4.19 -27.12
N ASN A 94 4.63 4.20 -26.85
CA ASN A 94 3.58 4.42 -27.85
C ASN A 94 3.16 5.89 -28.03
N THR A 95 3.76 6.82 -27.27
CA THR A 95 3.52 8.27 -27.34
C THR A 95 4.69 8.97 -28.00
#